data_AF-A0AAD7ZIJ3-F1
#
_entry.id   AF-A0AAD7ZIJ3-F1
#
_cell.length_a   1.000
_cell.length_b   1.000
_cell.length_c   1.000
_cell.angle_alpha   90.00
_cell.angle_beta   90.00
_cell.angle_gamma   90.00
#
_symmetry.space_group_name_H-M   'P 1'
#
loop_
_entity.id
_entity.type
_entity.pdbx_description
1 polymer ?
#
loop_
_entity_poly.entity_id
_entity_poly.type
_entity_poly.pdbx_seq_one_letter_code
_entity_poly.pdbx_strand_id
1 'polypeptide(L)'
;QDIDHSGYTKWEGGLHLNAAWKCGAFTPAGELTNRDCNEELPFICEKDIWSQWVQLPEQGSVYKLHREKLTWAEALEKCHSQQATLAVMNSDAEAEFVSKKVMKAVKSVHVGIHDMYFEAFYSTVE
;
A
#
# COMPACT_ATOMS: atom_id res chain seq x y z
N GLN A 1 5.21 11.88 0.25
CA GLN A 1 5.49 12.37 1.63
C GLN A 1 6.46 11.42 2.37
N ASP A 2 7.06 11.76 3.52
CA ASP A 2 7.82 10.77 4.35
C ASP A 2 6.85 9.88 5.15
N ILE A 3 7.11 8.57 5.24
CA ILE A 3 6.25 7.63 5.95
C ILE A 3 6.14 7.92 7.45
N ASP A 4 7.15 8.52 8.07
CA ASP A 4 7.10 8.86 9.50
C ASP A 4 6.02 9.92 9.79
N HIS A 5 5.58 10.65 8.76
CA HIS A 5 4.47 11.59 8.83
C HIS A 5 3.13 11.00 8.40
N SER A 6 3.09 9.76 7.88
CA SER A 6 1.83 9.13 7.47
C SER A 6 0.97 8.75 8.67
N GLY A 7 1.59 8.40 9.81
CA GLY A 7 0.88 7.97 11.02
C GLY A 7 0.73 6.45 11.14
N TYR A 8 1.41 5.68 10.29
CA TYR A 8 1.44 4.22 10.37
C TYR A 8 2.77 3.62 9.92
N THR A 9 3.48 2.95 10.85
CA THR A 9 4.84 2.43 10.64
C THR A 9 5.04 1.04 11.25
N LYS A 10 4.09 0.13 11.04
CA LYS A 10 4.19 -1.26 11.54
C LYS A 10 4.78 -2.16 10.47
N TRP A 11 6.00 -2.66 10.69
CA TRP A 11 6.77 -3.45 9.72
C TRP A 11 6.78 -4.95 10.02
N GLU A 12 6.64 -5.78 8.98
CA GLU A 12 6.75 -7.24 9.03
C GLU A 12 8.18 -7.62 9.46
N GLY A 13 8.31 -8.39 10.54
CA GLY A 13 9.62 -8.82 11.06
C GLY A 13 10.49 -7.69 11.67
N GLY A 14 9.94 -6.48 11.84
CA GLY A 14 10.66 -5.31 12.36
C GLY A 14 11.41 -4.51 11.29
N LEU A 15 12.51 -3.86 11.66
CA LEU A 15 13.32 -2.98 10.78
C LEU A 15 14.26 -3.74 9.81
N HIS A 16 14.26 -5.07 9.81
CA HIS A 16 15.16 -5.89 8.99
C HIS A 16 14.63 -6.10 7.57
N LEU A 17 14.39 -4.99 6.89
CA LEU A 17 13.97 -4.98 5.50
C LEU A 17 15.14 -5.30 4.57
N ASN A 18 14.86 -5.88 3.41
CA ASN A 18 15.91 -6.24 2.47
C ASN A 18 16.46 -4.98 1.79
N ALA A 19 17.74 -4.66 2.00
CA ALA A 19 18.41 -3.49 1.41
C ALA A 19 18.24 -3.34 -0.11
N ALA A 20 18.13 -4.45 -0.85
CA ALA A 20 17.98 -4.43 -2.31
C ALA A 20 16.54 -4.16 -2.79
N TRP A 21 15.55 -4.31 -1.91
CA TRP A 21 14.13 -4.21 -2.23
C TRP A 21 13.61 -2.82 -1.93
N LYS A 22 13.04 -2.16 -2.95
CA LYS A 22 12.75 -0.73 -2.89
C LYS A 22 11.28 -0.35 -2.85
N CYS A 23 10.39 -1.31 -3.03
CA CYS A 23 8.96 -1.07 -3.19
C CYS A 23 8.14 -1.68 -2.07
N GLY A 24 7.08 -1.00 -1.66
CA GLY A 24 6.26 -1.36 -0.52
C GLY A 24 5.15 -2.36 -0.83
N ALA A 25 4.93 -3.27 0.10
CA ALA A 25 3.77 -4.13 0.13
C ALA A 25 3.13 -4.17 1.52
N PHE A 26 1.87 -4.60 1.57
CA PHE A 26 1.08 -4.73 2.79
C PHE A 26 0.60 -6.17 2.96
N THR A 27 0.62 -6.66 4.20
CA THR A 27 0.29 -8.05 4.52
C THR A 27 -1.08 -8.17 5.19
N PRO A 28 -1.73 -9.36 5.15
CA PRO A 28 -2.97 -9.60 5.86
C PRO A 28 -2.89 -9.41 7.38
N ALA A 29 -1.68 -9.43 7.97
CA ALA A 29 -1.47 -9.14 9.38
C ALA A 29 -1.59 -7.64 9.72
N GLY A 30 -1.78 -6.79 8.71
CA GLY A 30 -1.73 -5.35 8.86
C GLY A 30 -0.31 -4.94 9.20
N GLU A 31 0.62 -5.18 8.27
CA GLU A 31 2.04 -4.86 8.40
C GLU A 31 2.60 -4.47 7.03
N LEU A 32 3.51 -3.51 7.00
CA LEU A 32 4.28 -3.07 5.85
C LEU A 32 5.50 -3.96 5.65
N THR A 33 5.89 -4.20 4.41
CA THR A 33 7.09 -4.96 4.06
C THR A 33 7.67 -4.38 2.77
N ASN A 34 8.97 -4.55 2.53
CA ASN A 34 9.55 -4.18 1.25
C ASN A 34 9.67 -5.39 0.33
N ARG A 35 9.61 -5.16 -0.98
CA ARG A 35 9.62 -6.16 -2.05
C ARG A 35 10.47 -5.67 -3.21
N ASP A 36 10.89 -6.61 -4.06
CA ASP A 36 11.47 -6.28 -5.34
C ASP A 36 10.44 -5.51 -6.16
N CYS A 37 10.80 -4.35 -6.69
CA CYS A 37 9.91 -3.51 -7.48
C CYS A 37 9.40 -4.22 -8.75
N ASN A 38 10.15 -5.21 -9.25
CA ASN A 38 9.79 -6.02 -10.41
C ASN A 38 8.96 -7.26 -10.04
N GLU A 39 8.68 -7.50 -8.75
CA GLU A 39 7.80 -8.58 -8.35
C GLU A 39 6.36 -8.26 -8.75
N GLU A 40 5.73 -9.20 -9.46
CA GLU A 40 4.33 -9.08 -9.84
C GLU A 40 3.41 -9.51 -8.69
N LEU A 41 2.74 -8.54 -8.07
CA LEU A 41 1.80 -8.75 -6.97
C LEU A 41 0.43 -8.13 -7.26
N PRO A 42 -0.65 -8.64 -6.64
CA PRO A 42 -1.89 -7.88 -6.52
C PRO A 42 -1.63 -6.53 -5.82
N PHE A 43 -2.55 -5.58 -5.91
CA PHE A 43 -2.32 -4.24 -5.38
C PHE A 43 -3.62 -3.59 -4.90
N ILE A 44 -3.49 -2.58 -4.04
CA ILE A 44 -4.63 -1.81 -3.54
C ILE A 44 -4.50 -0.37 -4.01
N CYS A 45 -5.55 0.12 -4.66
CA CYS A 45 -5.70 1.54 -4.95
C CYS A 45 -6.55 2.23 -3.90
N GLU A 46 -6.27 3.50 -3.65
CA GLU A 46 -7.00 4.41 -2.77
C GLU A 46 -7.32 5.72 -3.48
N LYS A 47 -8.47 6.31 -3.16
CA LYS A 47 -8.82 7.69 -3.52
C LYS A 47 -9.86 8.26 -2.57
N ASP A 48 -10.14 9.56 -2.70
CA ASP A 48 -11.23 10.23 -2.02
C ASP A 48 -12.61 9.66 -2.41
N ILE A 49 -13.63 9.97 -1.59
CA ILE A 49 -15.02 9.49 -1.66
C ILE A 49 -15.66 9.63 -3.06
N TRP A 50 -16.85 9.01 -3.25
CA TRP A 50 -17.69 8.99 -4.47
C TRP A 50 -17.42 7.83 -5.45
N SER A 51 -17.11 6.63 -4.94
CA SER A 51 -17.02 5.43 -5.77
C SER A 51 -17.75 4.23 -5.17
N GLN A 52 -18.00 3.19 -5.99
CA GLN A 52 -18.56 1.91 -5.54
C GLN A 52 -17.51 1.00 -4.84
N TRP A 53 -16.36 1.54 -4.46
CA TRP A 53 -15.28 0.79 -3.82
C TRP A 53 -15.56 0.59 -2.32
N VAL A 54 -14.68 -0.14 -1.65
CA VAL A 54 -14.84 -0.43 -0.22
C VAL A 54 -14.49 0.84 0.56
N GLN A 55 -15.52 1.52 1.07
CA GLN A 55 -15.37 2.78 1.80
C GLN A 55 -15.03 2.55 3.27
N LEU A 56 -14.00 3.25 3.75
CA LEU A 56 -13.71 3.37 5.17
C LEU A 56 -14.77 4.29 5.81
N PRO A 57 -15.59 3.83 6.77
CA PRO A 57 -16.73 4.61 7.24
C PRO A 57 -16.37 5.94 7.94
N GLU A 58 -15.18 6.02 8.54
CA GLU A 58 -14.75 7.12 9.41
C GLU A 58 -13.80 8.11 8.73
N GLN A 59 -13.22 7.75 7.59
CA GLN A 59 -12.24 8.55 6.84
C GLN A 59 -12.67 8.60 5.38
N GLY A 60 -12.48 9.74 4.70
CA GLY A 60 -13.00 10.00 3.36
C GLY A 60 -12.39 9.17 2.21
N SER A 61 -11.72 8.05 2.51
CA SER A 61 -11.03 7.22 1.54
C SER A 61 -11.82 5.97 1.14
N VAL A 62 -11.64 5.56 -0.10
CA VAL A 62 -12.22 4.34 -0.67
C VAL A 62 -11.14 3.47 -1.30
N TYR A 63 -11.22 2.17 -1.07
CA TYR A 63 -10.16 1.22 -1.42
C TYR A 63 -10.65 0.13 -2.37
N LYS A 64 -9.79 -0.24 -3.31
CA LYS A 64 -10.05 -1.37 -4.22
C LYS A 64 -8.84 -2.28 -4.33
N LEU A 65 -9.06 -3.56 -4.01
CA LEU A 65 -8.14 -4.64 -4.31
C LEU A 65 -8.24 -5.04 -5.79
N HIS A 66 -7.13 -4.93 -6.50
CA HIS A 66 -6.95 -5.53 -7.82
C HIS A 66 -6.20 -6.85 -7.68
N ARG A 67 -6.78 -7.93 -8.21
CA ARG A 67 -6.22 -9.29 -8.11
C ARG A 67 -5.24 -9.62 -9.24
N GLU A 68 -5.22 -8.82 -10.30
CA GLU A 68 -4.20 -8.90 -11.34
C GLU A 68 -2.83 -8.63 -10.73
N LYS A 69 -1.81 -9.34 -11.19
CA LYS A 69 -0.45 -9.18 -10.67
C LYS A 69 0.32 -8.28 -11.61
N LEU A 70 0.88 -7.21 -11.07
CA LEU A 70 1.65 -6.20 -11.80
C LEU A 70 2.89 -5.84 -10.99
N THR A 71 3.91 -5.31 -11.66
CA THR A 71 5.03 -4.67 -10.98
C THR A 71 4.55 -3.44 -10.21
N TRP A 72 5.34 -2.96 -9.25
CA TRP A 72 4.93 -1.81 -8.42
C TRP A 72 4.65 -0.57 -9.27
N ALA A 73 5.47 -0.31 -10.29
CA ALA A 73 5.31 0.83 -11.20
C ALA A 73 4.03 0.72 -12.05
N GLU A 74 3.78 -0.46 -12.64
CA GLU A 74 2.56 -0.70 -13.44
C GLU A 74 1.29 -0.63 -12.58
N ALA A 75 1.34 -1.10 -11.34
CA ALA A 75 0.25 -1.00 -10.38
C ALA A 75 -0.07 0.47 -10.05
N LEU A 76 0.95 1.30 -9.84
CA LEU A 76 0.80 2.74 -9.64
C LEU A 76 0.15 3.42 -10.85
N GLU A 77 0.63 3.14 -12.06
CA GLU A 77 0.02 3.65 -13.30
C GLU A 77 -1.44 3.21 -13.44
N LYS A 78 -1.75 1.95 -13.07
CA LYS A 78 -3.12 1.42 -13.10
C LYS A 78 -4.02 2.13 -12.09
N CYS A 79 -3.55 2.48 -10.90
CA CYS A 79 -4.29 3.30 -9.95
C CYS A 79 -4.50 4.73 -10.50
N HIS A 80 -3.46 5.37 -11.05
CA HIS A 80 -3.57 6.71 -11.62
C HIS A 80 -4.58 6.78 -12.77
N SER A 81 -4.63 5.74 -13.62
CA SER A 81 -5.65 5.64 -14.69
C SER A 81 -7.10 5.62 -14.16
N GLN A 82 -7.30 5.29 -12.88
CA GLN A 82 -8.59 5.25 -12.17
C GLN A 82 -8.84 6.47 -11.28
N GLN A 83 -8.01 7.52 -11.43
CA GLN A 83 -8.00 8.72 -10.59
C GLN A 83 -7.81 8.34 -9.11
N ALA A 84 -6.90 7.41 -8.87
CA ALA A 84 -6.53 6.87 -7.57
C ALA A 84 -5.01 6.78 -7.48
N THR A 85 -4.47 6.51 -6.31
CA THR A 85 -3.06 6.18 -6.10
C THR A 85 -2.93 4.80 -5.46
N LEU A 86 -1.71 4.26 -5.36
CA LEU A 86 -1.49 3.08 -4.51
C LEU A 86 -1.76 3.46 -3.05
N ALA A 87 -2.52 2.63 -2.34
CA ALA A 87 -2.98 2.97 -1.00
C ALA A 87 -1.83 3.26 -0.04
N VAL A 88 -1.97 4.30 0.78
CA VAL A 88 -0.98 4.71 1.78
C VAL A 88 -1.63 4.59 3.14
N MET A 89 -1.09 3.74 4.01
CA MET A 89 -1.65 3.61 5.35
C MET A 89 -1.24 4.81 6.19
N ASN A 90 -2.24 5.54 6.68
CA ASN A 90 -2.09 6.77 7.47
C ASN A 90 -2.55 6.62 8.93
N SER A 91 -3.11 5.47 9.31
CA SER A 91 -3.47 5.19 10.70
C SER A 91 -3.62 3.70 10.99
N ASP A 92 -3.55 3.32 12.26
CA ASP A 92 -3.85 1.95 12.70
C ASP A 92 -5.27 1.51 12.32
N ALA A 93 -6.25 2.41 12.44
CA ALA A 93 -7.64 2.14 12.10
C ALA A 93 -7.83 1.85 10.61
N GLU A 94 -7.14 2.61 9.76
CA GLU A 94 -7.12 2.39 8.32
C GLU A 94 -6.44 1.07 7.96
N ALA A 95 -5.26 0.80 8.50
CA ALA A 95 -4.53 -0.43 8.25
C ALA A 95 -5.34 -1.67 8.68
N GLU A 96 -6.01 -1.60 9.84
CA GLU A 96 -6.92 -2.66 10.30
C GLU A 96 -8.10 -2.85 9.35
N PHE A 97 -8.69 -1.76 8.87
CA PHE A 97 -9.80 -1.81 7.91
C PHE A 97 -9.37 -2.45 6.59
N VAL A 98 -8.24 -2.01 6.02
CA VAL A 98 -7.70 -2.53 4.76
C VAL A 98 -7.37 -4.02 4.90
N SER A 99 -6.69 -4.42 5.97
CA SER A 99 -6.40 -5.83 6.28
C SER A 99 -7.67 -6.67 6.38
N LYS A 100 -8.67 -6.24 7.16
CA LYS A 100 -9.86 -7.07 7.46
C LYS A 100 -10.93 -7.04 6.37
N LYS A 101 -11.10 -5.92 5.67
CA LYS A 101 -12.23 -5.69 4.75
C LYS A 101 -11.83 -5.70 3.29
N VAL A 102 -10.61 -5.27 2.95
CA VAL A 102 -10.14 -5.12 1.57
C VAL A 102 -9.30 -6.33 1.14
N MET A 103 -8.35 -6.77 1.96
CA MET A 103 -7.41 -7.87 1.67
C MET A 103 -8.03 -9.27 1.77
N LYS A 104 -8.99 -9.59 0.88
CA LYS A 104 -9.65 -10.90 0.87
C LYS A 104 -8.88 -11.94 0.05
N ALA A 105 -8.37 -12.97 0.73
CA ALA A 105 -7.73 -14.13 0.11
C ALA A 105 -6.50 -13.78 -0.76
N VAL A 106 -5.68 -12.82 -0.29
CA VAL A 106 -4.39 -12.44 -0.87
C VAL A 106 -3.34 -12.45 0.24
N LYS A 107 -2.08 -12.75 -0.09
CA LYS A 107 -1.01 -12.89 0.92
C LYS A 107 -0.12 -11.64 1.05
N SER A 108 -0.03 -10.86 -0.01
CA SER A 108 0.75 -9.63 -0.07
C SER A 108 0.20 -8.80 -1.23
N VAL A 109 0.20 -7.48 -1.08
CA VAL A 109 -0.27 -6.54 -2.09
C VAL A 109 0.64 -5.32 -2.17
N HIS A 110 0.91 -4.80 -3.37
CA HIS A 110 1.62 -3.52 -3.51
C HIS A 110 0.81 -2.39 -2.89
N VAL A 111 1.52 -1.50 -2.17
CA VAL A 111 1.00 -0.28 -1.55
C VAL A 111 1.96 0.89 -1.82
N GLY A 112 1.50 2.09 -1.54
CA GLY A 112 2.08 3.34 -2.01
C GLY A 112 3.31 3.82 -1.23
N ILE A 113 4.21 2.93 -0.82
CA ILE A 113 5.47 3.30 -0.15
C ILE A 113 6.70 2.76 -0.90
N HIS A 114 7.83 3.47 -0.85
CA HIS A 114 9.08 3.05 -1.47
C HIS A 114 10.29 3.78 -0.85
N ASP A 115 11.49 3.22 -0.92
CA ASP A 115 12.76 3.88 -0.50
C ASP A 115 13.74 4.07 -1.68
N MET A 116 13.19 4.20 -2.91
CA MET A 116 13.96 4.37 -4.15
C MET A 116 14.93 5.58 -4.16
N TYR A 117 14.67 6.63 -3.37
CA TYR A 117 15.50 7.84 -3.34
C TYR A 117 16.63 7.76 -2.33
N PHE A 118 16.34 7.25 -1.13
CA PHE A 118 17.28 7.13 -0.03
C PHE A 118 16.99 5.84 0.71
N GLU A 119 17.99 4.96 0.79
CA GLU A 119 17.83 3.65 1.43
C GLU A 119 17.38 3.79 2.89
N ALA A 120 16.39 2.97 3.27
CA ALA A 120 15.76 2.98 4.59
C ALA A 120 14.99 4.28 4.95
N PHE A 121 14.84 5.23 4.01
CA PHE A 121 13.95 6.38 4.13
C PHE A 121 12.76 6.19 3.19
N TYR A 122 11.66 5.64 3.73
CA TYR A 122 10.46 5.35 2.96
C TYR A 122 9.66 6.61 2.68
N SER A 123 9.34 6.81 1.41
CA SER A 123 8.46 7.85 0.89
C SER A 123 7.13 7.24 0.45
N THR A 124 6.06 8.01 0.56
CA THR A 124 4.73 7.71 0.03
C THR A 124 4.55 8.31 -1.37
N VAL A 125 3.66 7.71 -2.17
CA VAL A 125 3.31 8.16 -3.54
C VAL A 125 2.32 9.34 -3.60
N GLU A 126 1.99 9.91 -2.44
CA GLU A 126 1.20 11.15 -2.30
C GLU A 126 2.04 12.41 -2.50
#